data_AF-A0A7X8MCB5-F1
#
_entry.id   AF-A0A7X8MCB5-F1
#
_cell.length_a   1.000
_cell.length_b   1.000
_cell.length_c   1.000
_cell.angle_alpha   90.00
_cell.angle_beta   90.00
_cell.angle_gamma   90.00
#
_symmetry.space_group_name_H-M   'P 1'
#
loop_
_entity.id
_entity.type
_entity.pdbx_description
1 polymer ?
#
loop_
_entity_poly.entity_id
_entity_poly.type
_entity_poly.pdbx_seq_one_letter_code
_entity_poly.pdbx_strand_id
1 'polypeptide(L)'
;MARIGVFVCHCGENIGATVDCVRVAEACRKIPGVAHSVDYKYMCSDPGQTLIREAIAQNKLTGVVVAACSPRMHEPTFRRVCSESGL
;
A
#
# COMPACT_ATOMS: atom_id res chain seq x y z
N MET A 1 4.32 -19.02 -3.28
CA MET A 1 5.43 -18.03 -3.23
C MET A 1 4.81 -16.67 -2.94
N ALA A 2 5.37 -15.88 -2.03
CA ALA A 2 4.78 -14.60 -1.65
C ALA A 2 4.73 -13.62 -2.83
N ARG A 3 3.59 -12.94 -3.01
CA ARG A 3 3.37 -11.87 -3.99
C ARG A 3 2.85 -10.65 -3.23
N ILE A 4 3.76 -9.81 -2.75
CA ILE A 4 3.43 -8.71 -1.85
C ILE A 4 3.17 -7.42 -2.64
N GLY A 5 2.11 -6.71 -2.31
CA GLY A 5 1.88 -5.32 -2.74
C GLY A 5 2.32 -4.35 -1.65
N VAL A 6 3.20 -3.41 -1.97
CA VAL A 6 3.69 -2.39 -1.02
C VAL A 6 3.17 -1.00 -1.41
N PHE A 7 2.36 -0.40 -0.55
CA PHE A 7 1.74 0.90 -0.79
C PHE A 7 2.28 1.94 0.18
N VAL A 8 2.90 3.01 -0.34
CA VAL A 8 3.56 4.05 0.46
C VAL A 8 2.68 5.30 0.48
N CYS A 9 2.27 5.74 1.67
CA CYS A 9 1.39 6.89 1.82
C CYS A 9 2.18 8.18 2.07
N HIS A 10 1.84 9.26 1.38
CA HIS A 10 2.43 10.58 1.65
C HIS A 10 1.75 11.26 2.84
N CYS A 11 0.50 10.88 3.13
CA CYS A 11 -0.36 11.50 4.14
C CYS A 11 -0.42 13.04 3.94
N GLY A 12 -0.55 13.46 2.68
CA GLY A 12 -0.34 14.85 2.29
C GLY A 12 1.11 15.25 2.49
N GLU A 13 1.37 16.12 3.46
CA GLU A 13 2.72 16.56 3.82
C GLU A 13 3.25 15.91 5.12
N ASN A 14 2.40 15.22 5.89
CA ASN A 14 2.81 14.65 7.19
C ASN A 14 3.97 13.65 7.07
N ILE A 15 3.98 12.86 5.98
CA ILE A 15 5.08 11.93 5.67
C ILE A 15 5.88 12.49 4.49
N GLY A 16 5.18 12.91 3.42
CA GLY A 16 5.80 13.33 2.17
C GLY A 16 6.67 14.59 2.22
N ALA A 17 6.56 15.43 3.26
CA ALA A 17 7.45 16.59 3.42
C ALA A 17 8.86 16.21 3.92
N THR A 18 9.00 15.05 4.56
CA THR A 18 10.26 14.61 5.19
C THR A 18 10.80 13.35 4.52
N VAL A 19 9.93 12.42 4.14
CA VAL A 19 10.30 11.15 3.52
C VAL A 19 10.06 11.23 2.03
N ASP A 20 11.07 10.85 1.25
CA ASP A 20 10.94 10.65 -0.20
C ASP A 20 10.16 9.35 -0.47
N CYS A 21 8.83 9.46 -0.45
CA CYS A 21 7.92 8.33 -0.62
C CYS A 21 8.07 7.62 -1.98
N VAL A 22 8.39 8.38 -3.03
CA VAL A 22 8.61 7.84 -4.38
C VAL A 22 9.82 6.93 -4.37
N ARG A 23 10.96 7.41 -3.82
CA ARG A 23 12.17 6.60 -3.69
C ARG A 23 11.96 5.38 -2.80
N VAL A 24 11.15 5.49 -1.73
CA VAL A 24 10.80 4.33 -0.89
C VAL A 24 10.04 3.28 -1.70
N ALA A 25 9.01 3.67 -2.46
CA ALA A 25 8.26 2.74 -3.30
C ALA A 25 9.16 2.08 -4.36
N GLU A 26 10.05 2.84 -5.02
CA GLU A 26 11.02 2.30 -5.97
C GLU A 26 12.00 1.30 -5.34
N ALA A 27 12.45 1.57 -4.11
CA ALA A 27 13.31 0.65 -3.37
C ALA A 27 12.55 -0.64 -3.03
N CYS A 28 11.30 -0.54 -2.60
CA CYS A 28 10.46 -1.71 -2.29
C CYS A 28 10.22 -2.60 -3.51
N ARG A 29 10.10 -2.05 -4.72
CA ARG A 29 9.97 -2.84 -5.98
C ARG A 29 11.14 -3.82 -6.20
N LYS A 30 12.32 -3.54 -5.64
CA LYS A 30 13.53 -4.35 -5.83
C LYS A 30 13.64 -5.51 -4.82
N ILE A 31 12.74 -5.57 -3.83
CA ILE A 31 12.77 -6.61 -2.78
C ILE A 31 12.18 -7.91 -3.35
N PRO A 32 12.89 -9.06 -3.22
CA PRO A 32 12.37 -10.35 -3.64
C PRO A 32 11.00 -10.67 -3.00
N GLY A 33 10.02 -11.03 -3.82
CA GLY A 33 8.65 -11.32 -3.38
C GLY A 33 7.70 -10.13 -3.42
N VAL A 34 8.18 -8.90 -3.63
CA VAL A 34 7.32 -7.75 -3.93
C VAL A 34 6.92 -7.79 -5.40
N ALA A 35 5.62 -7.97 -5.66
CA ALA A 35 5.06 -8.06 -7.01
C ALA A 35 4.51 -6.70 -7.49
N HIS A 36 4.20 -5.79 -6.58
CA HIS A 36 3.72 -4.45 -6.88
C HIS A 36 4.19 -3.48 -5.80
N SER A 37 4.61 -2.28 -6.18
CA SER A 37 4.80 -1.21 -5.20
C SER A 37 4.56 0.17 -5.81
N VAL A 38 3.89 1.04 -5.06
CA VAL A 38 3.46 2.36 -5.51
C VAL A 38 3.33 3.30 -4.33
N ASP A 39 3.56 4.59 -4.57
CA ASP A 39 3.27 5.66 -3.65
C ASP A 39 1.97 6.39 -4.02
N TYR A 40 1.24 6.89 -3.03
CA TYR A 40 0.04 7.68 -3.25
C TYR A 40 -0.23 8.67 -2.12
N LYS A 41 -0.94 9.75 -2.43
CA LYS A 41 -1.13 10.88 -1.51
C LYS A 41 -1.85 10.49 -0.20
N TYR A 42 -2.93 9.73 -0.32
CA TYR A 42 -3.75 9.30 0.82
C TYR A 42 -4.21 7.85 0.62
N MET A 43 -3.46 6.87 1.13
CA MET A 43 -3.82 5.45 0.96
C MET A 43 -5.14 5.07 1.64
N CYS A 44 -5.56 5.77 2.68
CA CYS A 44 -6.82 5.49 3.38
C CYS A 44 -8.07 6.09 2.70
N SER A 45 -7.90 6.99 1.72
CA SER A 45 -9.04 7.56 0.99
C SER A 45 -9.65 6.53 0.03
N ASP A 46 -10.87 6.78 -0.46
CA ASP A 46 -11.52 5.85 -1.39
C ASP A 46 -10.67 5.55 -2.65
N PRO A 47 -10.03 6.54 -3.31
CA PRO A 47 -9.07 6.27 -4.37
C PRO A 47 -7.90 5.39 -3.94
N GLY A 48 -7.32 5.66 -2.76
CA GLY A 48 -6.22 4.86 -2.21
C GLY A 48 -6.62 3.41 -1.93
N GLN A 49 -7.82 3.21 -1.39
CA GLN A 49 -8.38 1.87 -1.17
C GLN A 49 -8.65 1.16 -2.51
N THR A 50 -9.14 1.86 -3.54
CA THR A 50 -9.33 1.30 -4.89
C THR A 50 -8.00 0.83 -5.49
N LEU A 51 -6.91 1.58 -5.34
CA LEU A 51 -5.58 1.15 -5.79
C LEU A 51 -5.17 -0.19 -5.16
N ILE A 52 -5.46 -0.40 -3.87
CA ILE A 52 -5.19 -1.68 -3.21
C ILE A 52 -6.04 -2.80 -3.83
N ARG A 53 -7.37 -2.59 -3.97
CA ARG A 53 -8.27 -3.61 -4.55
C ARG A 53 -7.85 -4.03 -5.95
N GLU A 54 -7.57 -3.05 -6.80
CA GLU A 54 -7.16 -3.29 -8.19
C GLU A 54 -5.81 -4.00 -8.25
N ALA A 55 -4.84 -3.57 -7.45
CA ALA A 55 -3.52 -4.20 -7.41
C ALA A 55 -3.60 -5.65 -6.93
N ILE A 56 -4.47 -5.96 -5.95
CA ILE A 56 -4.72 -7.33 -5.48
C ILE A 56 -5.16 -8.22 -6.65
N ALA A 57 -6.18 -7.79 -7.39
CA ALA A 57 -6.74 -8.55 -8.51
C ALA A 57 -5.75 -8.67 -9.69
N GLN A 58 -5.16 -7.55 -10.12
CA GLN A 58 -4.30 -7.49 -11.30
C GLN A 58 -2.97 -8.24 -11.10
N ASN A 59 -2.36 -8.09 -9.92
CA ASN A 59 -1.05 -8.66 -9.63
C ASN A 59 -1.13 -10.01 -8.90
N LYS A 60 -2.33 -10.51 -8.63
CA LYS A 60 -2.59 -11.74 -7.87
C LYS A 60 -1.82 -11.74 -6.56
N LEU A 61 -1.99 -10.66 -5.78
CA LEU A 61 -1.25 -10.47 -4.55
C LEU A 61 -1.67 -11.52 -3.51
N THR A 62 -0.71 -12.01 -2.73
CA THR A 62 -0.93 -12.92 -1.60
C THR A 62 -0.71 -12.23 -0.25
N GLY A 63 -0.44 -10.92 -0.27
CA GLY A 63 -0.25 -10.11 0.92
C GLY A 63 -0.07 -8.64 0.57
N VAL A 64 -0.36 -7.78 1.53
CA VAL A 64 -0.26 -6.32 1.39
C VAL A 64 0.54 -5.74 2.55
N VAL A 65 1.38 -4.75 2.24
CA VAL A 65 2.08 -3.90 3.20
C VAL A 65 1.68 -2.47 2.89
N VAL A 66 1.22 -1.74 3.90
CA VAL A 66 0.91 -0.31 3.78
C VAL A 66 1.86 0.48 4.68
N ALA A 67 2.80 1.21 4.08
CA ALA A 67 3.72 2.09 4.78
C ALA A 67 3.05 3.47 4.94
N ALA A 68 2.35 3.67 6.06
CA ALA A 68 1.54 4.86 6.31
C ALA A 68 1.54 5.25 7.80
N CYS A 69 0.36 5.56 8.36
CA CYS A 69 0.16 5.93 9.75
C CYS A 69 0.16 4.72 10.70
N SER A 70 -0.06 4.99 11.99
CA SER A 70 -0.21 3.95 13.01
C SER A 70 -1.31 2.94 12.68
N PRO A 71 -1.09 1.63 12.90
CA PRO A 71 -2.12 0.61 12.75
C PRO A 71 -3.33 0.86 13.65
N ARG A 72 -3.14 1.52 14.80
CA ARG A 72 -4.24 1.89 15.72
C ARG A 72 -5.32 2.76 15.07
N MET A 73 -5.01 3.44 13.96
CA MET A 73 -5.93 4.34 13.27
C MET A 73 -6.61 3.67 12.07
N HIS A 74 -5.85 3.00 11.20
CA HIS A 74 -6.36 2.53 9.90
C HIS A 74 -6.15 1.04 9.61
N GLU A 75 -5.65 0.24 10.57
CA GLU A 75 -5.61 -1.21 10.38
C GLU A 75 -6.99 -1.81 10.05
N PRO A 76 -8.09 -1.45 10.74
CA PRO A 76 -9.42 -1.98 10.39
C PRO A 76 -9.84 -1.60 8.97
N THR A 77 -9.50 -0.38 8.52
CA THR A 77 -9.79 0.09 7.16
C THR A 77 -9.08 -0.76 6.12
N PHE A 78 -7.77 -0.97 6.25
CA PHE A 78 -7.00 -1.72 5.27
C PHE A 78 -7.31 -3.22 5.30
N ARG A 79 -7.57 -3.79 6.48
CA ARG A 79 -8.03 -5.19 6.61
C ARG A 79 -9.34 -5.42 5.85
N ARG A 80 -10.31 -4.52 6.02
CA ARG A 80 -11.60 -4.60 5.32
C ARG A 80 -11.42 -4.56 3.79
N VAL A 81 -10.59 -3.65 3.29
CA VAL A 81 -10.29 -3.55 1.84
C VAL A 81 -9.65 -4.84 1.31
N CYS A 82 -8.70 -5.42 2.06
CA CYS A 82 -8.07 -6.68 1.69
C CYS A 82 -9.09 -7.83 1.67
N SER A 83 -9.91 -7.96 2.71
CA SER A 83 -10.91 -9.03 2.80
C SER A 83 -11.99 -8.91 1.73
N GLU A 84 -12.47 -7.70 1.44
CA GLU A 84 -13.42 -7.43 0.36
C GLU A 84 -12.83 -7.75 -1.04
N SER A 85 -11.50 -7.79 -1.16
CA SER A 85 -10.78 -8.09 -2.40
C SER A 85 -10.33 -9.55 -2.51
N GLY A 86 -10.72 -10.41 -1.57
CA GLY A 86 -10.39 -11.83 -1.58
C GLY A 86 -9.02 -12.18 -1.02
N LEU A 87 -8.47 -11.35 -0.13
CA LEU A 87 -7.20 -11.53 0.56
C LEU A 87 -7.37 -11.83 2.05
#